data_AF-A0A359H4X3-F1
#
_entry.id   AF-A0A359H4X3-F1
#
_cell.length_a   1.000
_cell.length_b   1.000
_cell.length_c   1.000
_cell.angle_alpha   90.00
_cell.angle_beta   90.00
_cell.angle_gamma   90.00
#
_symmetry.space_group_name_H-M   'P 1'
#
loop_
_entity.id
_entity.type
_entity.pdbx_description
1 polymer ?
#
loop_
_entity_poly.entity_id
_entity_poly.type
_entity_poly.pdbx_seq_one_letter_code
_entity_poly.pdbx_strand_id
1 'polypeptide(L)'
;MSKSRLSRSVVAVCLLISGFLLTLTGLTMLFTHADPGHGRQLMLIGMTRHQFYDIHILFALITLLFGIIHIIINWKAFISSFRYLFKD
;
A
#
# COMPACT_ATOMS: atom_id res chain seq x y z
N MET A 1 -3.64 -1.72 28.05
CA MET A 1 -3.29 -0.83 26.93
C MET A 1 -4.47 0.10 26.62
N SER A 2 -4.28 1.40 26.38
CA SER A 2 -5.40 2.31 26.06
C SER A 2 -6.02 1.93 24.71
N LYS A 3 -7.36 1.93 24.60
CA LYS A 3 -8.09 1.60 23.35
C LYS A 3 -7.61 2.44 22.16
N SER A 4 -7.23 3.70 22.38
CA SER A 4 -6.74 4.60 21.33
C SER A 4 -5.30 4.29 20.88
N ARG A 5 -4.48 3.68 21.74
CA ARG A 5 -3.14 3.21 21.35
C ARG A 5 -3.25 1.92 20.54
N LEU A 6 -4.14 1.01 20.94
CA LEU A 6 -4.40 -0.22 20.20
C LEU A 6 -4.90 0.07 18.78
N SER A 7 -5.89 0.96 18.61
CA SER A 7 -6.42 1.28 17.28
C SER A 7 -5.37 1.89 16.34
N ARG A 8 -4.51 2.78 16.87
CA ARG A 8 -3.36 3.34 16.14
C ARG A 8 -2.40 2.26 15.65
N SER A 9 -2.00 1.35 16.55
CA SER A 9 -1.07 0.27 16.22
C SER A 9 -1.65 -0.68 15.20
N VAL A 10 -2.93 -1.06 15.33
CA VAL A 10 -3.61 -1.93 14.36
C VAL A 10 -3.64 -1.29 12.97
N VAL A 11 -4.07 -0.03 12.87
CA VAL A 11 -4.10 0.69 11.58
C VAL A 11 -2.69 0.78 10.97
N ALA A 12 -1.66 1.05 11.77
CA ALA A 12 -0.28 1.11 11.28
C ALA A 12 0.22 -0.26 10.78
N VAL A 13 -0.09 -1.35 11.48
CA VAL A 13 0.28 -2.71 11.05
C VAL A 13 -0.46 -3.10 9.77
N CYS A 14 -1.76 -2.82 9.66
CA CYS A 14 -2.53 -3.05 8.43
C CYS A 14 -1.97 -2.24 7.26
N LEU A 15 -1.57 -0.98 7.50
CA LEU A 15 -0.94 -0.15 6.49
C LEU A 15 0.41 -0.72 6.03
N LEU A 16 1.25 -1.19 6.95
CA LEU A 16 2.54 -1.81 6.63
C LEU A 16 2.36 -3.10 5.81
N ILE A 17 1.46 -3.99 6.23
CA ILE A 17 1.22 -5.25 5.53
C ILE A 17 0.66 -5.00 4.13
N SER A 18 -0.37 -4.15 4.01
CA SER A 18 -0.97 -3.84 2.71
C SER A 18 0.02 -3.12 1.79
N GLY A 19 0.79 -2.16 2.30
CA GLY A 19 1.81 -1.44 1.53
C GLY A 19 2.96 -2.35 1.09
N PHE A 20 3.35 -3.33 1.91
CA PHE A 20 4.32 -4.34 1.53
C PHE A 20 3.81 -5.23 0.39
N LEU A 21 2.57 -5.74 0.48
CA LEU A 21 1.95 -6.54 -0.58
C LEU A 21 1.75 -5.74 -1.89
N LEU A 22 1.36 -4.48 -1.76
CA LEU A 22 1.29 -3.54 -2.89
C LEU A 22 2.65 -3.37 -3.56
N THR A 23 3.71 -3.23 -2.78
CA THR A 23 5.08 -3.11 -3.28
C THR A 23 5.52 -4.39 -3.99
N LEU A 24 5.29 -5.57 -3.38
CA LEU A 24 5.65 -6.86 -3.98
C LEU A 24 4.96 -7.10 -5.32
N THR A 25 3.65 -6.80 -5.41
CA THR A 25 2.89 -6.95 -6.66
C THR A 25 3.37 -5.96 -7.72
N GLY A 26 3.70 -4.72 -7.35
CA GLY A 26 4.27 -3.73 -8.25
C GLY A 26 5.65 -4.12 -8.78
N LEU A 27 6.55 -4.58 -7.89
CA LEU A 27 7.88 -5.08 -8.27
C LEU A 27 7.77 -6.31 -9.17
N THR A 28 6.85 -7.23 -8.85
CA THR A 28 6.61 -8.41 -9.69
C THR A 28 6.25 -8.00 -11.12
N MET A 29 5.30 -7.07 -11.29
CA MET A 29 4.90 -6.55 -12.60
C MET A 29 5.98 -5.73 -13.32
N LEU A 30 6.89 -5.09 -12.57
CA LEU A 30 8.00 -4.32 -13.10
C LEU A 30 9.09 -5.23 -13.70
N PHE A 31 9.46 -6.30 -13.00
CA PHE A 31 10.55 -7.19 -13.43
C PHE A 31 10.13 -8.27 -14.42
N THR A 32 8.84 -8.54 -14.52
CA THR A 32 8.29 -9.42 -15.54
C THR A 32 8.06 -8.60 -16.82
N HIS A 33 9.02 -8.69 -17.75
CA HIS A 33 8.98 -8.02 -19.04
C HIS A 33 7.64 -8.30 -19.75
N ALA A 34 6.91 -7.25 -20.10
CA ALA A 34 5.70 -7.35 -20.91
C ALA A 34 6.08 -7.20 -22.37
N ASP A 35 6.22 -8.32 -23.07
CA ASP A 35 6.22 -8.27 -24.53
C ASP A 35 4.84 -7.76 -25.01
N PRO A 36 4.76 -6.94 -26.06
CA PRO A 36 3.50 -6.40 -26.57
C PRO A 36 2.57 -7.56 -26.99
N GLY A 37 1.46 -7.78 -26.25
CA GLY A 37 0.47 -8.83 -26.52
C GLY A 37 0.17 -9.81 -25.38
N HIS A 38 0.88 -9.69 -24.25
CA HIS A 38 0.98 -10.75 -23.25
C HIS A 38 0.04 -10.67 -22.05
N GLY A 39 -1.20 -10.20 -22.23
CA GLY A 39 -2.25 -10.33 -21.20
C GLY A 39 -2.48 -11.77 -20.70
N ARG A 40 -1.91 -12.76 -21.41
CA ARG A 40 -1.91 -14.20 -21.10
C ARG A 40 -0.57 -14.79 -20.66
N GLN A 41 0.53 -14.02 -20.55
CA GLN A 41 1.75 -14.60 -19.99
C GLN A 41 1.51 -14.95 -18.53
N LEU A 42 1.80 -16.21 -18.21
CA LEU A 42 1.97 -16.66 -16.85
C LEU A 42 3.18 -15.91 -16.28
N MET A 43 2.93 -15.11 -15.26
CA MET A 43 3.93 -14.53 -14.39
C MET A 43 4.34 -15.53 -13.31
N LEU A 44 4.92 -15.03 -12.22
CA LEU A 44 5.13 -15.77 -10.98
C LEU A 44 3.85 -16.50 -10.54
N ILE A 45 4.02 -17.75 -10.07
CA ILE A 45 2.96 -18.54 -9.43
C ILE A 45 1.82 -18.92 -10.41
N GLY A 46 2.05 -18.82 -11.73
CA GLY A 46 1.06 -19.25 -12.73
C GLY A 46 -0.16 -18.32 -12.85
N MET A 47 -0.06 -17.09 -12.34
CA MET A 47 -1.08 -16.05 -12.55
C MET A 47 -0.71 -15.17 -13.75
N THR A 48 -1.71 -14.62 -14.44
CA THR A 48 -1.46 -13.69 -15.55
C THR A 48 -1.11 -12.30 -15.06
N ARG A 49 -0.50 -11.48 -15.95
CA ARG A 49 -0.28 -10.05 -15.67
C ARG A 49 -1.54 -9.31 -15.26
N HIS A 50 -2.67 -9.63 -15.89
CA HIS A 50 -3.96 -9.00 -15.57
C HIS A 50 -4.39 -9.34 -14.14
N GLN A 51 -4.25 -10.61 -13.73
CA GLN A 51 -4.57 -11.01 -12.36
C GLN A 51 -3.68 -10.31 -11.33
N PHE A 52 -2.38 -10.16 -11.62
CA PHE A 52 -1.47 -9.37 -10.77
C PHE A 52 -1.87 -7.90 -10.70
N TYR A 53 -2.33 -7.33 -11.81
CA TYR A 53 -2.82 -5.95 -11.86
C TYR A 53 -4.09 -5.76 -11.01
N ASP A 54 -5.05 -6.68 -11.10
CA ASP A 54 -6.27 -6.65 -10.29
C ASP A 54 -5.94 -6.74 -8.79
N ILE A 55 -5.02 -7.64 -8.42
CA ILE A 55 -4.54 -7.79 -7.04
C ILE A 55 -3.80 -6.54 -6.58
N HIS A 56 -2.97 -5.94 -7.44
CA HIS A 56 -2.23 -4.73 -7.15
C HIS A 56 -3.17 -3.56 -6.89
N ILE A 57 -4.21 -3.37 -7.71
CA ILE A 57 -5.24 -2.35 -7.49
C ILE A 57 -5.96 -2.57 -6.16
N LEU A 58 -6.35 -3.81 -5.86
CA LEU A 58 -7.03 -4.14 -4.61
C LEU A 58 -6.18 -3.71 -3.40
N PHE A 59 -4.89 -4.08 -3.38
CA PHE A 59 -4.00 -3.66 -2.31
C PHE A 59 -3.75 -2.14 -2.32
N ALA A 60 -3.71 -1.50 -3.49
CA ALA A 60 -3.55 -0.04 -3.58
C ALA A 60 -4.72 0.69 -2.90
N LEU A 61 -5.95 0.24 -3.14
CA LEU A 61 -7.15 0.79 -2.52
C LEU A 61 -7.17 0.55 -1.00
N ILE A 62 -6.80 -0.66 -0.55
CA ILE A 62 -6.69 -0.99 0.88
C ILE A 62 -5.64 -0.12 1.57
N THR A 63 -4.44 0.00 0.98
CA THR A 63 -3.36 0.84 1.49
C THR A 63 -3.76 2.31 1.52
N LEU A 64 -4.43 2.81 0.49
CA LEU A 64 -4.94 4.19 0.45
C LEU A 64 -5.94 4.43 1.59
N LEU A 65 -6.90 3.52 1.77
CA LEU A 65 -7.90 3.61 2.83
C LEU A 65 -7.24 3.64 4.23
N PHE A 66 -6.35 2.69 4.52
CA PHE A 66 -5.62 2.69 5.79
C PHE A 66 -4.69 3.90 5.94
N GLY A 67 -4.12 4.42 4.85
CA GLY A 67 -3.30 5.63 4.85
C GLY A 67 -4.11 6.86 5.26
N ILE A 68 -5.32 7.02 4.71
CA ILE A 68 -6.24 8.09 5.11
C ILE A 68 -6.62 7.95 6.58
N ILE A 69 -7.04 6.76 7.02
CA ILE A 69 -7.40 6.50 8.42
C ILE A 69 -6.21 6.79 9.34
N HIS A 70 -5.00 6.38 8.93
CA HIS A 70 -3.77 6.63 9.68
C HIS A 70 -3.50 8.13 9.86
N ILE A 71 -3.67 8.92 8.80
CA ILE A 71 -3.52 10.39 8.86
C ILE A 71 -4.59 11.00 9.78
N ILE A 72 -5.86 10.59 9.66
CA ILE A 72 -6.96 11.12 10.49
C ILE A 72 -6.68 10.86 11.99
N ILE A 73 -6.34 9.62 12.35
CA ILE A 73 -6.08 9.25 13.75
C ILE A 73 -4.82 9.97 14.29
N ASN A 74 -3.86 10.27 13.42
CA ASN A 74 -2.60 10.93 13.79
C ASN A 74 -2.53 12.40 13.36
N TRP A 75 -3.67 13.06 13.14
CA TRP A 75 -3.76 14.39 12.56
C TRP A 75 -2.87 15.44 13.23
N LYS A 76 -2.86 15.47 14.57
CA LYS A 76 -2.03 16.42 15.33
C LYS A 76 -0.52 16.21 15.09
N ALA A 77 -0.08 14.94 15.04
CA ALA A 77 1.30 14.60 14.76
C ALA A 77 1.65 14.95 13.30
N PHE A 78 0.75 14.64 12.36
CA PHE A 78 0.91 14.98 10.96
C PHE A 78 1.09 16.49 10.75
N ILE A 79 0.23 17.33 11.32
CA ILE A 79 0.35 18.79 11.24
C ILE A 79 1.62 19.30 11.91
N SER A 80 2.04 18.70 13.03
CA SER A 80 3.30 19.06 13.68
C SER A 80 4.50 18.78 12.78
N SER A 81 4.56 17.60 12.17
CA SER A 81 5.62 17.22 11.22
C SER A 81 5.59 18.08 9.97
N PHE A 82 4.40 18.38 9.45
CA PHE A 82 4.23 19.25 8.29
C PHE A 82 4.75 20.66 8.59
N ARG A 83 4.35 21.24 9.73
CA ARG A 83 4.88 22.55 10.15
C ARG A 83 6.38 22.55 10.33
N TYR A 84 6.97 21.45 10.83
CA TYR A 84 8.42 21.32 10.95
C TYR A 84 9.11 21.33 9.58
N LEU A 85 8.55 20.62 8.59
CA LEU A 85 9.14 20.53 7.25
C LEU A 85 9.14 21.88 6.50
N PHE A 86 8.15 22.75 6.78
CA PHE A 86 7.96 24.03 6.10
C PHE A 86 8.26 25.24 6.98
N LYS A 87 8.94 25.03 8.12
CA LYS A 87 9.52 26.13 8.89
C LYS A 87 10.94 26.30 8.39
N ASP A 88 11.19 27.42 7.70
CA ASP A 88 12.53 27.88 7.30
C ASP A 88 13.52 27.85 8.47
#